data_AF-A0AAN8KAA7-F1
#
_entry.id   AF-A0AAN8KAA7-F1
#
_cell.length_a   1.000
_cell.length_b   1.000
_cell.length_c   1.000
_cell.angle_alpha   90.00
_cell.angle_beta   90.00
_cell.angle_gamma   90.00
#
_symmetry.space_group_name_H-M   'P 1'
#
loop_
_entity.id
_entity.type
_entity.pdbx_description
1 polymer ?
#
loop_
_entity_poly.entity_id
_entity_poly.type
_entity_poly.pdbx_seq_one_letter_code
_entity_poly.pdbx_strand_id
1 'polypeptide(L)'
;MANSLDLKPDGNGMIHIPTNCDLLNKLYGNQGVRIRMLQRHPLKQKKNPTVRQLIDELAKKHDKLLEEKEKQQELLAALRR
;
A
#
# COMPACT_ATOMS: atom_id res chain seq x y z
N MET A 1 -1.08 -43.70 2.56
CA MET A 1 -1.45 -43.10 3.86
C MET A 1 -1.62 -41.61 3.65
N ALA A 2 -2.82 -41.08 3.88
CA ALA A 2 -3.11 -39.67 3.65
C ALA A 2 -2.64 -38.85 4.86
N ASN A 3 -1.58 -38.06 4.68
CA ASN A 3 -1.18 -37.06 5.67
C ASN A 3 -2.08 -35.84 5.46
N SER A 4 -3.25 -35.80 6.09
CA SER A 4 -4.07 -34.59 6.15
C SER A 4 -3.34 -33.56 7.02
N LEU A 5 -2.75 -32.57 6.38
CA LEU A 5 -2.18 -31.41 7.05
C LEU A 5 -3.36 -30.53 7.50
N ASP A 6 -3.78 -30.68 8.76
CA ASP A 6 -4.78 -29.83 9.41
C ASP A 6 -4.21 -28.42 9.64
N LEU A 7 -4.04 -27.68 8.56
CA LEU A 7 -3.59 -26.30 8.59
C LEU A 7 -4.80 -25.41 8.82
N LYS A 8 -5.04 -25.06 10.09
CA LYS A 8 -6.06 -24.08 10.43
C LYS A 8 -5.58 -22.69 10.00
N PRO A 9 -6.43 -21.90 9.33
CA PRO A 9 -6.10 -20.50 9.07
C PRO A 9 -6.07 -19.73 10.40
N ASP A 10 -5.13 -18.81 10.52
CA ASP A 10 -5.07 -17.89 11.66
C ASP A 10 -6.27 -16.93 11.64
N GLY A 11 -6.46 -16.15 12.70
CA GLY A 11 -7.56 -15.16 12.81
C GLY A 11 -7.62 -14.11 11.68
N ASN A 12 -6.58 -14.03 10.86
CA ASN A 12 -6.50 -13.18 9.66
C ASN A 12 -6.77 -13.94 8.34
N GLY A 13 -7.19 -15.20 8.40
CA GLY A 13 -7.44 -16.06 7.23
C GLY A 13 -6.19 -16.60 6.55
N MET A 14 -5.00 -16.46 7.17
CA MET A 14 -3.73 -16.87 6.57
C MET A 14 -3.34 -18.27 7.03
N ILE A 15 -2.90 -19.10 6.09
CA ILE A 15 -2.44 -20.46 6.37
C ILE A 15 -0.91 -20.46 6.43
N HIS A 16 -0.36 -20.74 7.61
CA HIS A 16 1.08 -20.84 7.82
C HIS A 16 1.56 -22.28 7.61
N ILE A 17 2.32 -22.51 6.53
CA ILE A 17 2.93 -23.81 6.27
C ILE A 17 4.28 -23.86 7.03
N PRO A 18 4.50 -24.86 7.92
CA PRO A 18 5.78 -25.01 8.61
C PRO A 18 6.94 -25.19 7.62
N THR A 19 8.08 -24.56 7.88
CA THR A 19 9.28 -24.60 7.02
C THR A 19 9.82 -26.01 6.79
N ASN A 20 9.47 -26.95 7.66
CA ASN A 20 9.97 -28.32 7.69
C ASN A 20 8.97 -29.30 7.03
N CYS A 21 7.97 -28.79 6.31
CA CYS A 21 6.92 -29.60 5.72
C CYS A 21 7.45 -30.40 4.52
N ASP A 22 7.24 -31.72 4.53
CA ASP A 22 7.59 -32.62 3.42
C ASP A 22 6.98 -32.19 2.08
N LEU A 23 5.83 -31.49 2.13
CA LEU A 23 5.22 -30.88 0.95
C LEU A 23 6.13 -29.83 0.32
N LEU A 24 6.75 -28.96 1.13
CA LEU A 24 7.71 -27.96 0.63
C LEU A 24 8.95 -28.63 0.06
N ASN A 25 9.46 -29.66 0.73
CA ASN A 25 10.62 -30.42 0.23
C ASN A 25 10.32 -31.09 -1.12
N LYS A 26 9.13 -31.62 -1.33
CA LYS A 26 8.69 -32.17 -2.63
C LYS A 26 8.47 -31.10 -3.70
N LEU A 27 7.91 -29.95 -3.32
CA LEU A 27 7.67 -28.82 -4.23
C LEU A 27 8.98 -28.15 -4.69
N TYR A 28 9.99 -28.07 -3.82
CA TYR A 28 11.28 -27.45 -4.12
C TYR A 28 12.36 -28.44 -4.59
N GLY A 29 12.20 -29.75 -4.33
CA GLY A 29 13.17 -30.79 -4.68
C GLY A 29 13.15 -31.19 -6.16
N ASN A 30 12.01 -31.05 -6.84
CA ASN A 30 11.88 -31.35 -8.27
C ASN A 30 12.12 -30.07 -9.08
N GLN A 31 13.40 -29.88 -9.46
CA GLN A 31 13.95 -28.87 -10.36
C GLN A 31 12.98 -27.85 -10.98
N GLY A 32 13.14 -26.58 -10.61
CA GLY A 32 12.97 -25.47 -11.56
C GLY A 32 11.96 -24.40 -11.17
N VAL A 33 10.94 -24.71 -10.37
CA VAL A 33 10.01 -23.69 -9.89
C VAL A 33 10.31 -23.43 -8.42
N ARG A 34 11.36 -22.62 -8.17
CA ARG A 34 11.30 -21.73 -7.00
C ARG A 34 10.09 -20.87 -7.27
N ILE A 35 8.91 -21.33 -6.84
CA ILE A 35 7.76 -20.46 -6.63
C ILE A 35 8.33 -19.47 -5.64
N ARG A 36 8.86 -18.36 -6.15
CA ARG A 36 9.15 -17.19 -5.35
C ARG A 36 7.76 -16.87 -4.87
N MET A 37 7.40 -17.39 -3.69
CA MET A 37 6.28 -16.89 -2.95
C MET A 37 6.55 -15.41 -2.96
N LEU A 38 5.78 -14.70 -3.79
CA LEU A 38 5.86 -13.27 -3.89
C LEU A 38 5.57 -12.88 -2.45
N GLN A 39 6.63 -12.59 -1.69
CA GLN A 39 6.48 -11.96 -0.41
C GLN A 39 5.74 -10.71 -0.81
N ARG A 40 4.43 -10.72 -0.57
CA ARG A 40 3.65 -9.52 -0.54
C ARG A 40 4.30 -8.81 0.63
N HIS A 41 5.38 -8.05 0.34
CA HIS A 41 5.76 -6.93 1.16
C HIS A 41 4.42 -6.31 1.49
N PRO A 42 4.05 -6.17 2.77
CA PRO A 42 2.78 -5.57 3.11
C PRO A 42 2.78 -4.28 2.34
N LEU A 43 1.99 -4.24 1.26
CA LEU A 43 1.80 -3.08 0.41
C LEU A 43 1.48 -2.04 1.45
N LYS A 44 2.41 -1.09 1.70
CA LYS A 44 2.23 -0.07 2.74
C LYS A 44 0.82 0.39 2.53
N GLN A 45 -0.10 -0.06 3.39
CA GLN A 45 -1.51 0.13 3.13
C GLN A 45 -1.60 1.63 3.23
N LYS A 46 -1.72 2.30 2.08
CA LYS A 46 -1.96 3.73 2.06
C LYS A 46 -3.33 3.83 2.70
N LYS A 47 -3.33 4.02 4.02
CA LYS A 47 -4.54 4.16 4.81
C LYS A 47 -5.29 5.28 4.12
N ASN A 48 -6.52 5.00 3.70
CA ASN A 48 -7.34 6.03 3.08
C ASN A 48 -7.38 7.22 4.05
N PRO A 49 -7.08 8.44 3.57
CA PRO A 49 -7.06 9.61 4.43
C PRO A 49 -8.43 9.78 5.07
N THR A 50 -8.44 10.19 6.33
CA THR A 50 -9.69 10.50 7.02
C THR A 50 -10.33 11.74 6.41
N VAL A 51 -11.65 11.89 6.58
CA VAL A 51 -12.39 13.08 6.10
C VAL A 51 -11.75 14.37 6.61
N ARG A 52 -11.30 14.39 7.87
CA ARG A 52 -10.59 15.54 8.46
C ARG A 52 -9.30 15.87 7.72
N GLN A 53 -8.48 14.86 7.41
CA GLN A 53 -7.24 15.06 6.65
C GLN A 53 -7.50 15.61 5.25
N LEU A 54 -8.58 15.15 4.60
CA LEU A 54 -8.99 15.68 3.30
C LEU A 54 -9.43 17.15 3.39
N ILE A 55 -10.19 17.53 4.43
CA ILE A 55 -10.59 18.92 4.66
C ILE A 55 -9.35 19.80 4.87
N ASP A 56 -8.41 19.36 5.72
CA ASP A 56 -7.18 20.11 6.00
C ASP A 56 -6.30 20.27 4.74
N GLU A 57 -6.22 19.23 3.90
CA GLU A 57 -5.51 19.29 2.61
C GLU A 57 -6.18 20.24 1.62
N LEU A 58 -7.51 20.26 1.56
CA LEU A 58 -8.26 21.16 0.69
C LEU A 58 -8.14 22.61 1.14
N ALA A 59 -8.23 22.89 2.45
CA ALA A 59 -8.04 24.23 3.00
C ALA A 59 -6.66 24.79 2.63
N LYS A 60 -5.58 24.00 2.84
CA LYS A 60 -4.23 24.41 2.47
C LYS A 60 -4.05 24.69 0.98
N LYS A 61 -4.72 23.93 0.12
CA LYS A 61 -4.69 24.17 -1.34
C LYS A 61 -5.43 25.45 -1.70
N HIS A 62 -6.55 25.72 -1.04
CA HIS A 62 -7.33 26.93 -1.25
C HIS A 62 -6.54 28.19 -0.86
N ASP A 63 -5.90 28.20 0.31
CA ASP A 63 -5.14 29.35 0.78
C ASP A 63 -3.96 29.68 -0.15
N LYS A 64 -3.23 28.65 -0.61
CA LYS A 64 -2.17 28.82 -1.62
C LYS A 64 -2.68 29.43 -2.93
N LEU A 65 -3.84 28.98 -3.40
CA LEU A 65 -4.44 29.52 -4.62
C LEU A 65 -4.87 30.99 -4.45
N LEU A 66 -5.30 31.39 -3.26
CA LEU A 66 -5.59 32.79 -2.98
C LEU A 66 -4.32 33.64 -3.01
N GLU A 67 -3.25 33.21 -2.34
CA GLU A 67 -1.96 33.91 -2.38
C GLU A 67 -1.40 34.04 -3.80
N GLU A 68 -1.52 32.99 -4.62
CA GLU A 68 -1.08 33.03 -6.02
C GLU A 68 -1.90 34.03 -6.85
N LYS A 69 -3.22 34.10 -6.62
CA LYS A 69 -4.09 35.07 -7.30
C LYS A 69 -3.79 36.50 -6.88
N GLU A 70 -3.53 36.75 -5.61
CA GLU A 70 -3.15 38.07 -5.11
C GLU A 70 -1.83 38.53 -5.75
N LYS A 71 -0.80 37.67 -5.77
CA LYS A 71 0.47 37.94 -6.44
C LYS A 71 0.31 38.21 -7.93
N GLN A 72 -0.56 37.45 -8.61
CA GLN A 72 -0.86 37.68 -10.03
C GLN A 72 -1.57 39.01 -10.25
N GLN A 73 -2.51 39.39 -9.38
CA GLN A 73 -3.21 40.66 -9.47
C GLN A 73 -2.26 41.85 -9.21
N GLU A 74 -1.36 41.74 -8.24
CA GLU A 74 -0.32 42.73 -8.00
C GLU A 74 0.61 42.90 -9.21
N LEU A 75 1.06 41.79 -9.81
CA LEU A 75 1.88 41.83 -11.03
C LEU A 75 1.13 42.45 -12.21
N LEU A 76 -0.15 42.12 -12.41
CA LEU A 76 -0.98 42.71 -13.46
C LEU A 76 -1.23 44.20 -13.22
N ALA A 77 -1.43 44.61 -11.96
CA ALA A 77 -1.59 46.01 -11.59
C ALA A 77 -0.28 46.79 -11.78
N ALA A 78 0.87 46.16 -11.51
CA ALA A 78 2.19 46.74 -11.75
C ALA A 78 2.50 46.91 -13.24
N LEU A 79 2.06 45.97 -14.10
CA LEU A 79 2.21 46.05 -15.56
C LEU A 79 1.27 47.06 -16.23
N ARG A 80 0.19 47.46 -15.55
CA ARG A 80 -0.80 48.42 -16.06
C ARG A 80 -0.43 49.88 -15.74
N ARG A 81 0.60 50.11 -14.94
CA ARG A 81 1.22 51.43 -14.70
C ARG A 81 2.34 51.65 -15.70
#